data_AF-A0A3B0KED7-F1
#
_entry.id   AF-A0A3B0KED7-F1
#
_cell.length_a   1.000
_cell.length_b   1.000
_cell.length_c   1.000
_cell.angle_alpha   90.00
_cell.angle_beta   90.00
_cell.angle_gamma   90.00
#
_symmetry.space_group_name_H-M   'P 1'
#
loop_
_entity.id
_entity.type
_entity.pdbx_description
1 polymer ?
#
loop_
_entity_poly.entity_id
_entity_poly.type
_entity_poly.pdbx_seq_one_letter_code
_entity_poly.pdbx_strand_id
1 'polypeptide(L)'
;MEAINFNDFTPMERYEIIKEFLIKMRQANSMPSAQRFFEHYLRKFYKPPDKVVNDIAYCQRAMKTYLLIHQTIVRVFGEQEDADPVIKNSYLHELEEILYEVNAECQYMLLRLQDDIDRFCLAFSEQELKPDDEVINDIVSGAIVPLVVSVKVSLEPYFVSVRPTEQELMRKYFITSDVSAPQLRLHAYTTTVVKESRLNLQAALARTRTPQVDKAERPKEEFMQSVGLITHMEKQRINLSQELRQTGPKQYSLPPKKQKAPPQPK
;
A
#
# COMPACT_ATOMS: atom_id res chain seq x y z
N MET A 1 -24.83 -32.66 17.94
CA MET A 1 -23.56 -33.16 17.40
C MET A 1 -22.46 -32.45 18.14
N GLU A 2 -21.66 -33.19 18.91
CA GLU A 2 -20.43 -32.65 19.47
C GLU A 2 -19.60 -32.06 18.33
N ALA A 3 -19.15 -30.82 18.49
CA ALA A 3 -18.44 -30.13 17.43
C ALA A 3 -17.02 -30.70 17.36
N ILE A 4 -16.81 -31.65 16.46
CA ILE A 4 -15.48 -32.17 16.13
C ILE A 4 -14.62 -30.96 15.70
N ASN A 5 -13.62 -30.64 16.51
CA ASN A 5 -12.61 -29.66 16.15
C ASN A 5 -11.59 -30.37 15.28
N PHE A 6 -11.59 -30.10 13.98
CA PHE A 6 -10.65 -30.80 13.09
C PHE A 6 -9.18 -30.42 13.35
N ASN A 7 -8.92 -29.40 14.18
CA ASN A 7 -7.57 -29.07 14.67
C ASN A 7 -7.08 -30.00 15.79
N ASP A 8 -7.94 -30.86 16.34
CA ASP A 8 -7.51 -31.91 17.29
C ASP A 8 -6.80 -33.07 16.56
N PHE A 9 -6.92 -33.13 15.24
CA PHE A 9 -6.22 -34.08 14.38
C PHE A 9 -4.91 -33.50 13.86
N THR A 10 -3.98 -34.39 13.52
CA THR A 10 -2.77 -33.99 12.77
C THR A 10 -3.15 -33.36 11.42
N PRO A 11 -2.27 -32.54 10.81
CA PRO A 11 -2.55 -31.94 9.51
C PRO A 11 -2.95 -32.97 8.43
N MET A 12 -2.34 -34.15 8.44
CA MET A 12 -2.63 -35.24 7.50
C MET A 12 -4.00 -35.88 7.76
N GLU A 13 -4.33 -36.17 9.02
CA GLU A 13 -5.64 -36.73 9.37
C GLU A 13 -6.77 -35.75 9.05
N ARG A 14 -6.59 -34.48 9.41
CA ARG A 14 -7.54 -33.41 9.08
C ARG A 14 -7.77 -33.34 7.57
N TYR A 15 -6.71 -33.42 6.78
CA TYR A 15 -6.79 -33.41 5.33
C TYR A 15 -7.63 -34.58 4.80
N GLU A 16 -7.30 -35.81 5.18
CA GLU A 16 -8.01 -37.01 4.70
C GLU A 16 -9.49 -37.00 5.14
N ILE A 17 -9.78 -36.57 6.36
CA ILE A 17 -11.17 -36.48 6.85
C ILE A 17 -11.96 -35.45 6.03
N ILE A 18 -11.39 -34.26 5.80
CA ILE A 18 -12.07 -33.21 5.02
C ILE A 18 -12.25 -33.65 3.57
N LYS A 19 -11.25 -34.28 2.97
CA LYS A 19 -11.32 -34.83 1.62
C LYS A 19 -12.43 -35.89 1.49
N GLU A 20 -12.47 -36.87 2.37
CA GLU A 20 -13.52 -37.90 2.38
C GLU A 20 -14.91 -37.31 2.60
N PHE A 21 -15.04 -36.32 3.49
CA PHE A 21 -16.27 -35.57 3.67
C PHE A 21 -16.71 -34.88 2.37
N LEU A 22 -15.82 -34.15 1.71
CA LEU A 22 -16.14 -33.40 0.49
C LEU A 22 -16.45 -34.33 -0.69
N ILE A 23 -15.80 -35.48 -0.81
CA ILE A 23 -16.14 -36.51 -1.81
C ILE A 23 -17.59 -36.99 -1.62
N LYS A 24 -18.00 -37.29 -0.38
CA LYS A 24 -19.37 -37.72 -0.08
C LYS A 24 -20.39 -36.62 -0.36
N MET A 25 -20.08 -35.37 -0.01
CA MET A 25 -20.96 -34.24 -0.29
C MET A 25 -21.14 -34.01 -1.80
N ARG A 26 -20.09 -34.24 -2.60
CA ARG A 26 -20.15 -34.17 -4.06
C ARG A 26 -21.01 -35.28 -4.65
N GLN A 27 -20.84 -36.51 -4.20
CA GLN A 27 -21.66 -37.66 -4.63
C GLN A 27 -23.15 -37.45 -4.29
N ALA A 28 -23.44 -36.80 -3.17
CA ALA A 28 -24.79 -36.46 -2.74
C ALA A 28 -25.34 -35.14 -3.33
N ASN A 29 -24.65 -34.52 -4.31
CA ASN A 29 -25.01 -33.23 -4.90
C ASN A 29 -25.32 -32.13 -3.85
N SER A 30 -24.57 -32.12 -2.76
CA SER A 30 -24.82 -31.31 -1.56
C SER A 30 -23.69 -30.30 -1.29
N MET A 31 -22.95 -29.89 -2.32
CA MET A 31 -21.87 -28.90 -2.19
C MET A 31 -22.26 -27.57 -1.51
N PRO A 32 -23.48 -27.02 -1.68
CA PRO A 32 -23.90 -25.84 -0.91
C PRO A 32 -23.91 -26.04 0.60
N SER A 33 -24.22 -27.26 1.06
CA SER A 33 -24.15 -27.61 2.48
C SER A 33 -22.70 -27.74 2.95
N ALA A 34 -21.79 -28.22 2.09
CA ALA A 34 -20.35 -28.24 2.38
C ALA A 34 -19.78 -26.82 2.50
N GLN A 35 -20.22 -25.88 1.65
CA GLN A 35 -19.85 -24.47 1.73
C GLN A 35 -20.27 -23.85 3.08
N ARG A 36 -21.55 -24.00 3.48
CA ARG A 36 -22.04 -23.52 4.78
C ARG A 36 -21.31 -24.14 5.96
N PHE A 37 -20.96 -25.42 5.85
CA PHE A 37 -20.14 -26.09 6.85
C PHE A 37 -18.74 -25.48 6.94
N PHE A 38 -18.09 -25.20 5.80
CA PHE A 38 -16.79 -24.56 5.77
C PHE A 38 -16.84 -23.15 6.39
N GLU A 39 -17.83 -22.34 6.06
CA GLU A 39 -18.03 -21.02 6.67
C GLU A 39 -18.21 -21.12 8.19
N HIS A 40 -19.04 -22.06 8.65
CA HIS A 40 -19.21 -22.33 10.09
C HIS A 40 -17.90 -22.77 10.75
N TYR A 41 -17.16 -23.67 10.09
CA TYR A 41 -15.88 -24.17 10.56
C TYR A 41 -14.85 -23.03 10.69
N LEU A 42 -14.75 -22.17 9.67
CA LEU A 42 -13.87 -21.01 9.66
C LEU A 42 -14.21 -20.07 10.83
N ARG A 43 -15.47 -19.66 10.98
CA ARG A 43 -15.90 -18.77 12.08
C ARG A 43 -15.69 -19.35 13.47
N LYS A 44 -15.77 -20.67 13.61
CA LYS A 44 -15.69 -21.34 14.91
C LYS A 44 -14.26 -21.66 15.33
N PHE A 45 -13.40 -22.02 14.38
CA PHE A 45 -12.11 -22.63 14.66
C PHE A 45 -10.91 -21.83 14.20
N TYR A 46 -11.07 -20.93 13.22
CA TYR A 46 -9.97 -20.04 12.85
C TYR A 46 -9.86 -18.90 13.87
N LYS A 47 -8.65 -18.72 14.39
CA LYS A 47 -8.29 -17.62 15.27
C LYS A 47 -7.05 -16.95 14.69
N PRO A 48 -7.14 -15.69 14.26
CA PRO A 48 -5.98 -14.94 13.81
C PRO A 48 -4.86 -14.95 14.86
N PRO A 49 -3.58 -15.08 14.46
CA PRO A 49 -2.47 -15.10 15.42
C PRO A 49 -2.32 -13.76 16.15
N ASP A 50 -2.43 -13.75 17.48
CA ASP A 50 -2.42 -12.54 18.32
C ASP A 50 -1.23 -11.61 18.03
N LYS A 51 -0.03 -12.16 17.87
CA LYS A 51 1.19 -11.38 17.59
C LYS A 51 1.09 -10.62 16.27
N VAL A 52 0.57 -11.26 15.22
CA VAL A 52 0.43 -10.65 13.89
C VAL A 52 -0.68 -9.60 13.92
N VAL A 53 -1.82 -9.91 14.55
CA VAL A 53 -2.95 -8.98 14.73
C VAL A 53 -2.52 -7.74 15.52
N ASN A 54 -1.81 -7.92 16.63
CA ASN A 54 -1.32 -6.82 17.46
C ASN A 54 -0.33 -5.94 16.69
N ASP A 55 0.59 -6.53 15.92
CA ASP A 55 1.54 -5.77 15.10
C ASP A 55 0.85 -4.99 13.98
N ILE A 56 -0.17 -5.55 13.32
CA ILE A 56 -0.97 -4.82 12.32
C ILE A 56 -1.66 -3.63 13.00
N ALA A 57 -2.33 -3.86 14.11
CA ALA A 57 -3.02 -2.79 14.84
C ALA A 57 -2.04 -1.73 15.36
N TYR A 58 -0.86 -2.14 15.83
CA TYR A 58 0.21 -1.25 16.26
C TYR A 58 0.69 -0.35 15.11
N CYS A 59 1.02 -0.93 13.95
CA CYS A 59 1.43 -0.16 12.78
C CYS A 59 0.34 0.83 12.32
N GLN A 60 -0.93 0.41 12.31
CA GLN A 60 -2.04 1.29 11.93
C GLN A 60 -2.21 2.47 12.90
N ARG A 61 -2.06 2.23 14.22
CA ARG A 61 -2.05 3.30 15.22
C ARG A 61 -0.85 4.23 15.04
N ALA A 62 0.34 3.67 14.81
CA ALA A 62 1.55 4.46 14.58
C ALA A 62 1.40 5.36 13.35
N MET A 63 0.93 4.82 12.21
CA MET A 63 0.64 5.62 11.01
C MET A 63 -0.32 6.77 11.31
N LYS A 64 -1.40 6.51 12.06
CA LYS A 64 -2.34 7.55 12.48
C LYS A 64 -1.65 8.65 13.30
N THR A 65 -0.79 8.27 14.26
CA THR A 65 -0.02 9.23 15.06
C THR A 65 0.92 10.06 14.18
N TYR A 66 1.68 9.45 13.27
CA TYR A 66 2.57 10.19 12.36
C TYR A 66 1.81 11.15 11.45
N LEU A 67 0.65 10.74 10.90
CA LEU A 67 -0.21 11.61 10.09
C LEU A 67 -0.77 12.78 10.92
N LEU A 68 -1.13 12.56 12.18
CA LEU A 68 -1.58 13.62 13.09
C LEU A 68 -0.46 14.64 13.36
N ILE A 69 0.76 14.17 13.59
CA ILE A 69 1.93 15.03 13.79
C ILE A 69 2.24 15.83 12.52
N HIS A 70 2.21 15.17 11.35
CA HIS A 70 2.38 15.84 10.06
C HIS A 70 1.38 16.98 9.88
N GLN A 71 0.08 16.72 10.11
CA GLN A 71 -0.97 17.75 10.06
C GLN A 71 -0.73 18.89 11.06
N THR A 72 -0.25 18.55 12.26
CA THR A 72 0.04 19.53 13.31
C THR A 72 1.20 20.44 12.91
N ILE A 73 2.27 19.91 12.32
CA ILE A 73 3.39 20.71 11.81
C ILE A 73 2.92 21.66 10.71
N VAL A 74 2.14 21.17 9.74
CA VAL A 74 1.59 22.01 8.67
C VAL A 74 0.76 23.15 9.22
N ARG A 75 -0.09 22.88 10.22
CA ARG A 75 -0.93 23.90 10.86
C ARG A 75 -0.09 24.94 11.60
N VAL A 76 0.81 24.51 12.51
CA VAL A 76 1.61 25.42 13.34
C VAL A 76 2.50 26.33 12.49
N PHE A 77 3.16 25.79 11.47
CA PHE A 77 3.97 26.61 10.55
C PHE A 77 3.12 27.49 9.61
N GLY A 78 1.84 27.19 9.44
CA GLY A 78 0.91 28.04 8.70
C GLY A 78 0.41 29.25 9.50
N GLU A 79 0.46 29.16 10.83
CA GLU A 79 0.04 30.21 11.77
C GLU A 79 1.20 31.16 12.16
N GLN A 80 2.46 30.75 11.94
CA GLN A 80 3.65 31.53 12.24
C GLN A 80 4.13 32.31 11.01
N GLU A 81 4.15 33.65 11.08
CA GLU A 81 4.57 34.50 9.96
C GLU A 81 6.07 34.41 9.63
N ASP A 82 6.90 34.04 10.61
CA ASP A 82 8.36 33.93 10.53
C ASP A 82 8.85 32.48 10.40
N ALA A 83 7.95 31.52 10.17
CA ALA A 83 8.27 30.11 10.14
C ALA A 83 9.21 29.76 8.96
N ASP A 84 10.34 29.12 9.24
CA ASP A 84 11.28 28.71 8.20
C ASP A 84 10.69 27.55 7.35
N PRO A 85 10.38 27.77 6.06
CA PRO A 85 9.81 26.74 5.20
C PRO A 85 10.79 25.57 4.95
N VAL A 86 12.10 25.79 5.08
CA VAL A 86 13.12 24.74 4.92
C VAL A 86 13.04 23.76 6.08
N ILE A 87 12.94 24.26 7.31
CA ILE A 87 12.79 23.41 8.51
C ILE A 87 11.48 22.62 8.43
N LYS A 88 10.38 23.28 8.07
CA LYS A 88 9.08 22.62 7.86
C LYS A 88 9.21 21.45 6.90
N ASN A 89 9.73 21.71 5.69
CA ASN A 89 9.82 20.68 4.65
C ASN A 89 10.74 19.53 5.07
N SER A 90 11.81 19.83 5.83
CA SER A 90 12.68 18.79 6.38
C SER A 90 11.93 17.88 7.35
N TYR A 91 11.10 18.42 8.24
CA TYR A 91 10.30 17.61 9.16
C TYR A 91 9.24 16.79 8.44
N LEU A 92 8.55 17.38 7.46
CA LEU A 92 7.53 16.65 6.71
C LEU A 92 8.15 15.49 5.92
N HIS A 93 9.31 15.71 5.29
CA HIS A 93 9.98 14.65 4.54
C HIS A 93 10.44 13.50 5.45
N GLU A 94 10.97 13.81 6.63
CA GLU A 94 11.32 12.79 7.63
C GLU A 94 10.07 11.96 8.03
N LEU A 95 8.93 12.61 8.28
CA LEU A 95 7.70 11.91 8.63
C LEU A 95 7.17 11.04 7.48
N GLU A 96 7.31 11.49 6.24
CA GLU A 96 6.95 10.71 5.04
C GLU A 96 7.81 9.45 4.90
N GLU A 97 9.13 9.56 5.08
CA GLU A 97 10.03 8.40 5.07
C GLU A 97 9.62 7.36 6.12
N ILE A 98 9.36 7.80 7.35
CA ILE A 98 8.90 6.91 8.42
C ILE A 98 7.52 6.30 8.10
N LEU A 99 6.60 7.07 7.53
CA LEU A 99 5.29 6.55 7.11
C LEU A 99 5.43 5.45 6.06
N TYR A 100 6.37 5.57 5.11
CA TYR A 100 6.65 4.51 4.14
C TYR A 100 7.17 3.24 4.83
N GLU A 101 8.07 3.37 5.80
CA GLU A 101 8.57 2.23 6.58
C GLU A 101 7.46 1.53 7.36
N VAL A 102 6.66 2.28 8.13
CA VAL A 102 5.57 1.73 8.95
C VAL A 102 4.52 1.06 8.07
N ASN A 103 4.19 1.66 6.92
CA ASN A 103 3.28 1.04 5.97
C ASN A 103 3.86 -0.25 5.39
N ALA A 104 5.15 -0.29 5.03
CA ALA A 104 5.79 -1.50 4.53
C ALA A 104 5.76 -2.63 5.57
N GLU A 105 6.04 -2.33 6.84
CA GLU A 105 5.91 -3.28 7.95
C GLU A 105 4.47 -3.78 8.10
N CYS A 106 3.49 -2.87 8.02
CA CYS A 106 2.06 -3.22 8.09
C CYS A 106 1.65 -4.16 6.94
N GLN A 107 2.06 -3.86 5.71
CA GLN A 107 1.77 -4.70 4.54
C GLN A 107 2.41 -6.08 4.66
N TYR A 108 3.64 -6.15 5.16
CA TYR A 108 4.29 -7.43 5.42
C TYR A 108 3.54 -8.26 6.47
N MET A 109 3.01 -7.65 7.54
CA MET A 109 2.18 -8.37 8.51
C MET A 109 0.84 -8.84 7.90
N LEU A 110 0.22 -8.04 7.03
CA LEU A 110 -1.00 -8.45 6.32
C LEU A 110 -0.75 -9.66 5.42
N LEU A 111 0.37 -9.71 4.70
CA LEU A 111 0.76 -10.87 3.91
C LEU A 111 0.96 -12.12 4.77
N ARG A 112 1.58 -11.98 5.95
CA ARG A 112 1.74 -13.10 6.90
C ARG A 112 0.40 -13.61 7.42
N LEU A 113 -0.56 -12.71 7.66
CA LEU A 113 -1.91 -13.09 8.05
C LEU A 113 -2.63 -13.82 6.92
N GLN A 114 -2.49 -13.34 5.68
CA GLN A 114 -3.05 -14.01 4.50
C GLN A 114 -2.49 -15.43 4.35
N ASP A 115 -1.16 -15.60 4.45
CA ASP A 115 -0.51 -16.92 4.39
C ASP A 115 -1.03 -17.87 5.48
N ASP A 116 -1.31 -17.36 6.68
CA ASP A 116 -1.86 -18.14 7.79
C ASP A 116 -3.31 -18.59 7.51
N ILE A 117 -4.14 -17.69 7.00
CA ILE A 117 -5.51 -17.99 6.54
C ILE A 117 -5.48 -19.04 5.44
N ASP A 118 -4.63 -18.87 4.43
CA ASP A 118 -4.52 -19.78 3.29
C ASP A 118 -4.10 -21.18 3.73
N ARG A 119 -3.14 -21.28 4.66
CA ARG A 119 -2.73 -22.56 5.26
C ARG A 119 -3.86 -23.21 6.05
N PHE A 120 -4.67 -22.42 6.75
CA PHE A 120 -5.84 -22.95 7.47
C PHE A 120 -6.89 -23.49 6.49
N CYS A 121 -7.14 -22.76 5.40
CA CYS A 121 -8.12 -23.08 4.37
C CYS A 121 -7.68 -24.18 3.41
N LEU A 122 -6.39 -24.55 3.39
CA LEU A 122 -5.79 -25.45 2.40
C LEU A 122 -6.55 -26.77 2.21
N ALA A 123 -6.98 -27.39 3.30
CA ALA A 123 -7.70 -28.67 3.24
C ALA A 123 -9.05 -28.58 2.48
N PHE A 124 -9.66 -27.40 2.46
CA PHE A 124 -10.91 -27.15 1.71
C PHE A 124 -10.63 -26.68 0.29
N SER A 125 -9.63 -25.80 0.10
CA SER A 125 -9.30 -25.23 -1.21
C SER A 125 -8.70 -26.23 -2.19
N GLU A 126 -7.96 -27.24 -1.71
CA GLU A 126 -7.50 -28.36 -2.55
C GLU A 126 -8.65 -29.19 -3.14
N GLN A 127 -9.84 -29.12 -2.55
CA GLN A 127 -11.04 -29.78 -3.04
C GLN A 127 -11.96 -28.84 -3.82
N GLU A 128 -11.40 -27.72 -4.30
CA GLU A 128 -12.06 -26.65 -5.06
C GLU A 128 -13.12 -25.85 -4.28
N LEU A 129 -13.15 -25.98 -2.94
CA LEU A 129 -14.02 -25.21 -2.08
C LEU A 129 -13.32 -23.92 -1.66
N LYS A 130 -13.79 -22.78 -2.18
CA LYS A 130 -13.19 -21.47 -1.86
C LYS A 130 -13.76 -20.91 -0.57
N PRO A 131 -12.92 -20.31 0.30
CA PRO A 131 -13.44 -19.56 1.43
C PRO A 131 -14.23 -18.36 0.93
N ASP A 132 -15.24 -17.97 1.69
CA ASP A 132 -15.97 -16.74 1.47
C ASP A 132 -15.13 -15.56 1.98
N ASP A 133 -14.75 -14.66 1.08
CA ASP A 133 -13.97 -13.47 1.38
C ASP A 133 -14.68 -12.56 2.39
N GLU A 134 -16.02 -12.50 2.39
CA GLU A 134 -16.79 -11.72 3.37
C GLU A 134 -16.64 -12.31 4.77
N VAL A 135 -16.64 -13.65 4.89
CA VAL A 135 -16.43 -14.33 6.16
C VAL A 135 -15.02 -14.12 6.69
N ILE A 136 -14.00 -14.20 5.81
CA ILE A 136 -12.62 -13.89 6.19
C ILE A 136 -12.52 -12.44 6.66
N ASN A 137 -13.05 -11.50 5.89
CA ASN A 137 -13.02 -10.07 6.22
C ASN A 137 -13.71 -9.78 7.55
N ASP A 138 -14.85 -10.41 7.85
CA ASP A 138 -15.54 -10.29 9.14
C ASP A 138 -14.64 -10.73 10.30
N ILE A 139 -13.99 -11.90 10.17
CA ILE A 139 -13.14 -12.46 11.23
C ILE A 139 -11.92 -11.56 11.45
N VAL A 140 -11.23 -11.19 10.37
CA VAL A 140 -10.03 -10.35 10.42
C VAL A 140 -10.35 -8.96 10.96
N SER A 141 -11.41 -8.33 10.45
CA SER A 141 -11.84 -7.00 10.91
C SER A 141 -12.28 -7.04 12.37
N GLY A 142 -13.01 -8.08 12.78
CA GLY A 142 -13.41 -8.29 14.17
C GLY A 142 -12.24 -8.45 15.13
N ALA A 143 -11.09 -8.95 14.66
CA ALA A 143 -9.87 -9.06 15.45
C ALA A 143 -9.06 -7.75 15.47
N ILE A 144 -8.89 -7.09 14.32
CA ILE A 144 -7.97 -5.95 14.17
C ILE A 144 -8.61 -4.62 14.55
N VAL A 145 -9.81 -4.31 14.04
CA VAL A 145 -10.42 -2.97 14.15
C VAL A 145 -10.64 -2.53 15.61
N PRO A 146 -11.13 -3.39 16.54
CA PRO A 146 -11.28 -2.99 17.93
C PRO A 146 -9.95 -2.58 18.57
N LEU A 147 -8.86 -3.24 18.20
CA LEU A 147 -7.52 -2.89 18.65
C LEU A 147 -7.09 -1.57 18.05
N VAL A 148 -7.29 -1.31 16.77
CA VAL A 148 -6.90 -0.03 16.14
C VAL A 148 -7.59 1.18 16.79
N VAL A 149 -8.88 1.05 17.10
CA VAL A 149 -9.70 2.15 17.63
C VAL A 149 -9.53 2.35 19.14
N SER A 150 -9.20 1.29 19.89
CA SER A 150 -9.13 1.37 21.35
C SER A 150 -7.94 2.19 21.85
N VAL A 151 -8.20 3.29 22.54
CA VAL A 151 -7.15 4.13 23.15
C VAL A 151 -6.57 3.52 24.43
N LYS A 152 -7.31 2.61 25.08
CA LYS A 152 -6.97 2.08 26.42
C LYS A 152 -6.09 0.83 26.39
N VAL A 153 -6.03 0.13 25.26
CA VAL A 153 -5.24 -1.10 25.11
C VAL A 153 -3.82 -0.72 24.71
N SER A 154 -2.84 -1.05 25.55
CA SER A 154 -1.43 -0.97 25.15
C SER A 154 -1.11 -2.13 24.21
N LEU A 155 -0.46 -1.83 23.09
CA LEU A 155 0.02 -2.83 22.14
C LEU A 155 1.54 -2.77 22.13
N GLU A 156 2.18 -3.88 22.46
CA GLU A 156 3.63 -4.03 22.35
C GLU A 156 3.96 -4.70 21.01
N PRO A 157 4.82 -4.09 20.18
CA PRO A 157 5.20 -4.68 18.90
C PRO A 157 6.10 -5.90 19.10
N TYR A 158 5.95 -6.91 18.24
CA TYR A 158 6.71 -8.15 18.33
C TYR A 158 7.68 -8.34 17.15
N PHE A 159 7.19 -8.20 15.92
CA PHE A 159 7.98 -8.33 14.69
C PHE A 159 8.32 -7.00 14.04
N VAL A 160 7.65 -5.92 14.45
CA VAL A 160 7.77 -4.58 13.87
C VAL A 160 8.57 -3.65 14.76
N SER A 161 9.09 -2.58 14.18
CA SER A 161 9.92 -1.63 14.93
C SER A 161 9.08 -0.82 15.94
N VAL A 162 9.63 -0.61 17.13
CA VAL A 162 9.03 0.29 18.14
C VAL A 162 9.03 1.72 17.62
N ARG A 163 7.88 2.39 17.72
CA ARG A 163 7.67 3.77 17.29
C ARG A 163 7.48 4.70 18.49
N PRO A 164 7.99 5.94 18.41
CA PRO A 164 7.70 6.99 19.38
C PRO A 164 6.21 7.24 19.54
N THR A 165 5.81 7.57 20.76
CA THR A 165 4.47 8.03 21.10
C THR A 165 4.19 9.43 20.55
N GLU A 166 2.92 9.81 20.48
CA GLU A 166 2.51 11.17 20.10
C GLU A 166 3.22 12.23 20.96
N GLN A 167 3.31 12.02 22.28
CA GLN A 167 3.97 12.96 23.19
C GLN A 167 5.48 13.09 22.93
N GLU A 168 6.15 12.01 22.54
CA GLU A 168 7.57 12.04 22.17
C GLU A 168 7.80 12.77 20.85
N LEU A 169 6.92 12.57 19.87
CA LEU A 169 6.98 13.31 18.60
C LEU A 169 6.68 14.79 18.81
N MET A 170 5.67 15.13 19.63
CA MET A 170 5.36 16.51 19.97
C MET A 170 6.56 17.19 20.64
N ARG A 171 7.26 16.49 21.53
CA ARG A 171 8.50 16.99 22.13
C ARG A 171 9.60 17.21 21.10
N LYS A 172 9.80 16.25 20.19
CA LYS A 172 10.82 16.32 19.15
C LYS A 172 10.64 17.52 18.22
N TYR A 173 9.41 17.81 17.80
CA TYR A 173 9.13 18.84 16.78
C TYR A 173 8.73 20.20 17.35
N PHE A 174 8.25 20.28 18.61
CA PHE A 174 7.69 21.52 19.16
C PHE A 174 8.27 21.96 20.52
N ILE A 175 9.03 21.13 21.25
CA ILE A 175 9.67 21.58 22.50
C ILE A 175 11.12 21.97 22.24
N THR A 176 11.34 23.28 22.16
CA THR A 176 12.63 23.92 22.34
C THR A 176 13.04 23.76 23.80
N SER A 177 14.05 22.94 24.09
CA SER A 177 14.69 22.98 25.41
C SER A 177 15.48 24.29 25.51
N ASP A 178 15.13 25.15 26.47
CA ASP A 178 15.91 26.30 26.95
C ASP A 178 17.21 25.86 27.64
N VAL A 179 17.98 24.98 27.00
CA VAL A 179 19.31 24.56 27.45
C VAL A 179 20.19 24.60 26.22
N SER A 180 20.89 25.72 26.06
CA SER A 180 22.03 25.95 25.16
C SER A 180 22.04 25.00 23.97
N ALA A 181 21.36 25.41 22.88
CA ALA A 181 21.43 24.84 21.55
C ALA A 181 22.09 23.45 21.52
N PRO A 182 21.32 22.34 21.52
CA PRO A 182 21.87 21.13 20.96
C PRO A 182 22.29 21.54 19.57
N GLN A 183 23.59 21.59 19.33
CA GLN A 183 24.12 21.58 17.99
C GLN A 183 23.44 20.37 17.36
N LEU A 184 22.38 20.63 16.60
CA LEU A 184 22.11 19.87 15.40
C LEU A 184 23.45 19.88 14.72
N ARG A 185 24.23 18.82 14.94
CA ARG A 185 25.13 18.31 13.94
C ARG A 185 24.19 17.98 12.79
N LEU A 186 23.86 19.03 12.04
CA LEU A 186 23.60 18.96 10.63
C LEU A 186 24.71 18.02 10.18
N HIS A 187 24.35 16.76 9.88
CA HIS A 187 25.27 15.87 9.22
C HIS A 187 25.63 16.60 7.93
N ALA A 188 26.74 17.34 7.98
CA ALA A 188 27.38 18.02 6.87
C ALA A 188 28.01 16.98 5.93
N TYR A 189 27.29 15.88 5.72
CA TYR A 189 27.75 14.64 5.10
C TYR A 189 26.93 14.28 3.86
N THR A 190 25.89 15.02 3.51
CA THR A 190 25.08 14.71 2.32
C THR A 190 25.12 15.80 1.25
N THR A 191 25.25 17.09 1.58
CA THR A 191 25.25 18.11 0.52
C THR A 191 26.56 18.19 -0.26
N THR A 192 27.71 17.92 0.36
CA THR A 192 29.01 17.90 -0.33
C THR A 192 29.20 16.60 -1.10
N VAL A 193 28.94 15.44 -0.49
CA VAL A 193 29.08 14.12 -1.12
C VAL A 193 28.07 13.91 -2.26
N VAL A 194 26.82 14.40 -2.13
CA VAL A 194 25.83 14.33 -3.21
C VAL A 194 26.18 15.30 -4.33
N LYS A 195 26.69 16.51 -4.03
CA LYS A 195 27.18 17.43 -5.08
C LYS A 195 28.38 16.86 -5.82
N GLU A 196 29.32 16.25 -5.11
CA GLU A 196 30.51 15.64 -5.68
C GLU A 196 30.16 14.39 -6.49
N SER A 197 29.27 13.53 -5.99
CA SER A 197 28.71 12.38 -6.74
C SER A 197 27.93 12.82 -7.98
N ARG A 198 27.17 13.92 -7.92
CA ARG A 198 26.37 14.44 -9.05
C ARG A 198 27.26 15.10 -10.10
N LEU A 199 28.31 15.79 -9.69
CA LEU A 199 29.37 16.29 -10.58
C LEU A 199 30.16 15.14 -11.22
N ASN A 200 30.46 14.07 -10.46
CA ASN A 200 31.14 12.89 -10.99
C ASN A 200 30.26 12.12 -11.99
N LEU A 201 28.96 11.99 -11.71
CA LEU A 201 27.98 11.43 -12.65
C LEU A 201 27.83 12.29 -13.90
N GLN A 202 27.78 13.62 -13.78
CA GLN A 202 27.73 14.52 -14.93
C GLN A 202 29.03 14.47 -15.76
N ALA A 203 30.19 14.37 -15.11
CA ALA A 203 31.47 14.20 -15.79
C ALA A 203 31.60 12.83 -16.46
N ALA A 204 31.06 11.76 -15.85
CA ALA A 204 31.01 10.42 -16.43
C ALA A 204 30.03 10.35 -17.63
N LEU A 205 28.89 11.04 -17.55
CA LEU A 205 27.92 11.19 -18.64
C LEU A 205 28.47 12.03 -19.80
N ALA A 206 29.31 13.03 -19.52
CA ALA A 206 30.00 13.80 -20.55
C ALA A 206 31.09 12.96 -21.26
N ARG A 207 31.76 12.06 -20.55
CA ARG A 207 32.74 11.12 -21.11
C ARG A 207 32.13 9.99 -21.95
N THR A 208 30.85 9.68 -21.75
CA THR A 208 30.12 8.64 -22.52
C THR A 208 29.43 9.19 -23.77
N ARG A 209 29.48 10.51 -24.02
CA ARG A 209 29.06 11.11 -25.30
C ARG A 209 30.21 11.14 -26.31
N THR A 210 30.70 9.96 -26.66
CA THR A 210 31.39 9.70 -27.93
C THR A 210 30.53 8.76 -28.76
N PRO A 211 30.27 9.04 -30.05
CA PRO A 211 29.30 8.28 -30.81
C PRO A 211 29.91 6.97 -31.28
N GLN A 212 29.47 5.83 -30.73
CA GLN A 212 29.62 4.53 -31.38
C GLN A 212 28.42 3.60 -31.15
N VAL A 213 27.68 3.40 -32.24
CA VAL A 213 27.24 2.13 -32.87
C VAL A 213 26.61 1.03 -31.99
N ASP A 214 25.33 0.79 -32.28
CA ASP A 214 24.54 -0.46 -32.23
C ASP A 214 25.00 -1.64 -31.35
N LYS A 215 24.22 -1.95 -30.30
CA LYS A 215 23.63 -3.29 -30.10
C LYS A 215 22.57 -3.31 -29.00
N ALA A 216 21.59 -4.17 -29.23
CA ALA A 216 20.31 -4.28 -28.53
C ALA A 216 20.42 -4.82 -27.09
N GLU A 217 19.60 -4.27 -26.19
CA GLU A 217 19.15 -4.94 -24.97
C GLU A 217 17.67 -4.60 -24.72
N ARG A 218 16.76 -5.54 -25.07
CA ARG A 218 15.35 -5.53 -24.62
C ARG A 218 14.97 -6.59 -23.54
N PRO A 219 15.85 -7.07 -22.62
CA PRO A 219 15.42 -8.09 -21.65
C PRO A 219 14.37 -7.58 -20.65
N LYS A 220 14.43 -6.29 -20.28
CA LYS A 220 13.54 -5.72 -19.26
C LYS A 220 12.12 -5.47 -19.78
N GLU A 221 12.00 -5.07 -21.04
CA GLU A 221 10.72 -4.76 -21.68
C GLU A 221 9.93 -6.03 -21.98
N GLU A 222 10.61 -7.08 -22.44
CA GLU A 222 10.02 -8.41 -22.67
C GLU A 222 9.55 -9.07 -21.38
N PHE A 223 10.33 -8.94 -20.29
CA PHE A 223 9.91 -9.42 -18.97
C PHE A 223 8.67 -8.69 -18.47
N MET A 224 8.62 -7.37 -18.58
CA MET A 224 7.45 -6.61 -18.12
C MET A 224 6.18 -6.99 -18.89
N GLN A 225 6.28 -7.18 -20.21
CA GLN A 225 5.15 -7.60 -21.03
C GLN A 225 4.67 -9.04 -20.71
N SER A 226 5.56 -9.97 -20.36
CA SER A 226 5.18 -11.36 -20.05
C SER A 226 4.39 -11.51 -18.75
N VAL A 227 4.57 -10.59 -17.80
CA VAL A 227 3.81 -10.54 -16.53
C VAL A 227 2.65 -9.53 -16.56
N GLY A 228 2.30 -8.99 -17.74
CA GLY A 228 1.20 -8.03 -17.90
C GLY A 228 1.47 -6.64 -17.32
N LEU A 229 2.75 -6.28 -17.09
CA LEU A 229 3.17 -4.97 -16.61
C LEU A 229 3.58 -4.08 -17.79
N ILE A 230 3.23 -2.79 -17.72
CA ILE A 230 3.62 -1.80 -18.74
C ILE A 230 4.75 -0.90 -18.23
N THR A 231 5.65 -0.48 -19.13
CA THR A 231 6.71 0.46 -18.78
C THR A 231 6.13 1.86 -18.52
N HIS A 232 6.88 2.70 -17.78
CA HIS A 232 6.49 4.10 -17.54
C HIS A 232 6.32 4.89 -18.86
N MET A 233 7.18 4.61 -19.85
CA MET A 233 7.09 5.17 -21.20
C MET A 233 5.81 4.76 -21.93
N GLU A 234 5.40 3.50 -21.76
CA GLU A 234 4.19 2.95 -22.36
C GLU A 234 2.92 3.51 -21.70
N LYS A 235 2.94 3.66 -20.37
CA LYS A 235 1.90 4.39 -19.62
C LYS A 235 1.76 5.84 -20.08
N GLN A 236 2.87 6.56 -20.31
CA GLN A 236 2.82 7.93 -20.83
C GLN A 236 2.25 8.00 -22.24
N ARG A 237 2.57 7.05 -23.13
CA ARG A 237 1.97 6.96 -24.47
C ARG A 237 0.46 6.68 -24.42
N ILE A 238 0.03 5.77 -23.54
CA ILE A 238 -1.40 5.46 -23.37
C ILE A 238 -2.16 6.71 -22.88
N ASN A 239 -1.62 7.43 -21.90
CA ASN A 239 -2.23 8.68 -21.43
C ASN A 239 -2.30 9.74 -22.52
N LEU A 240 -1.20 9.97 -23.26
CA LEU A 240 -1.16 10.97 -24.33
C LEU A 240 -2.15 10.63 -25.47
N SER A 241 -2.27 9.34 -25.81
CA SER A 241 -3.21 8.88 -26.84
C SER A 241 -4.68 8.91 -26.38
N GLN A 242 -4.95 8.77 -25.09
CA GLN A 242 -6.29 8.99 -24.52
C GLN A 242 -6.66 10.47 -24.50
N GLU A 243 -5.73 11.36 -24.17
CA GLU A 243 -5.95 12.82 -24.23
C GLU A 243 -6.25 13.29 -25.67
N LEU A 244 -5.50 12.79 -26.65
CA LEU A 244 -5.72 13.09 -28.07
C LEU A 244 -7.08 12.58 -28.60
N ARG A 245 -7.61 11.48 -28.04
CA ARG A 245 -8.94 10.96 -28.39
C ARG A 245 -10.09 11.76 -27.76
N GLN A 246 -9.85 12.38 -26.61
CA GLN A 246 -10.84 13.28 -25.98
C GLN A 246 -10.87 14.67 -26.64
N THR A 247 -9.78 15.07 -27.30
CA THR A 247 -9.74 16.25 -28.18
C THR A 247 -9.91 15.87 -29.65
N GLY A 248 -11.06 15.30 -30.01
CA GLY A 248 -11.48 15.19 -31.41
C GLY A 248 -11.73 16.57 -32.06
N PRO A 249 -11.64 16.69 -33.39
CA PRO A 249 -11.43 17.97 -34.08
C PRO A 249 -12.62 18.91 -33.94
N LYS A 250 -12.37 20.15 -33.52
CA LYS A 250 -13.30 21.26 -33.75
C LYS A 250 -13.48 21.40 -35.26
N GLN A 251 -14.63 20.97 -35.77
CA GLN A 251 -15.10 21.39 -37.10
C GLN A 251 -15.13 22.92 -37.11
N TYR A 252 -14.20 23.54 -37.82
CA TYR A 252 -14.36 24.90 -38.28
C TYR A 252 -15.50 24.91 -39.29
N SER A 253 -16.71 25.21 -38.82
CA SER A 253 -17.81 25.62 -39.69
C SER A 253 -17.45 26.97 -40.30
N LEU A 254 -17.16 26.99 -41.59
CA LEU A 254 -17.06 28.21 -42.39
C LEU A 254 -18.37 29.01 -42.29
N PRO A 255 -18.32 30.35 -42.15
CA PRO A 255 -19.53 31.16 -42.12
C PRO A 255 -20.23 31.17 -43.49
N PRO A 256 -21.56 31.28 -43.53
CA PRO A 256 -22.32 31.23 -44.78
C PRO A 256 -22.01 32.47 -45.64
N LYS A 257 -21.73 32.22 -46.93
CA LYS A 257 -21.62 33.25 -47.97
C LYS A 257 -22.91 34.06 -48.03
N LYS A 258 -22.85 35.36 -47.73
CA LYS A 258 -23.91 36.32 -48.06
C LYS A 258 -24.12 36.32 -49.57
N GLN A 259 -25.25 35.80 -50.03
CA GLN A 259 -25.72 36.00 -51.39
C GLN A 259 -26.09 37.47 -51.58
N LYS A 260 -25.47 38.10 -52.58
CA LYS A 260 -25.86 39.42 -53.10
C LYS A 260 -27.25 39.29 -53.73
N ALA A 261 -28.25 39.94 -53.16
CA ALA A 261 -29.50 40.22 -53.85
C ALA A 261 -29.27 41.40 -54.83
N PRO A 262 -29.80 41.33 -56.07
CA PRO A 262 -29.64 42.40 -57.06
C PRO A 262 -30.54 43.61 -56.77
N PRO A 263 -30.18 44.82 -57.21
CA PRO A 263 -30.90 46.05 -56.89
C PRO A 263 -32.00 46.30 -57.92
N GLN A 264 -33.20 46.69 -57.48
CA GLN A 264 -34.27 47.22 -58.33
C GLN A 264 -35.28 48.03 -57.47
N PRO A 265 -36.06 48.96 -58.05
CA PRO A 265 -35.67 50.36 -58.24
C PRO A 265 -36.66 51.33 -57.56
N LYS A 266 -36.35 52.63 -57.66
CA LYS A 266 -37.06 53.82 -57.15
C LYS A 266 -38.53 53.70 -56.75
#